data_AF-A0A385D7D4-F1
#
_entry.id   AF-A0A385D7D4-F1
#
_cell.length_a   1.000
_cell.length_b   1.000
_cell.length_c   1.000
_cell.angle_alpha   90.00
_cell.angle_beta   90.00
_cell.angle_gamma   90.00
#
_symmetry.space_group_name_H-M   'P 1'
#
loop_
_entity.id
_entity.type
_entity.pdbx_description
1 polymer ?
#
loop_
_entity_poly.entity_id
_entity_poly.type
_entity_poly.pdbx_seq_one_letter_code
_entity_poly.pdbx_strand_id
1 'polypeptide(L)'
;MLLARFTERATELLAAVPEEERPTQTAVAAALRQAVLEAFRSREEYVARMVEVDLLAGAPKQNATSLRKGIRAALLDQGVRCVDAPDGEHGLFVVVEGDGEAFEVLRPAYVDQATGKLVLAGQLRRLPAPDGAGDSAGGSDAANGEGV
;
A
#
# COMPACT_ATOMS: atom_id res chain seq x y z
N MET A 1 20.14 18.94 -16.78
CA MET A 1 19.07 18.19 -17.47
C MET A 1 19.15 16.71 -17.10
N LEU A 2 18.02 16.00 -16.99
CA LEU A 2 17.96 14.58 -16.61
C LEU A 2 18.79 13.69 -17.56
N LEU A 3 18.73 13.98 -18.87
CA LEU A 3 19.47 13.25 -19.90
C LEU A 3 20.99 13.34 -19.68
N ALA A 4 21.50 14.52 -19.31
CA ALA A 4 22.92 14.74 -19.06
C ALA A 4 23.44 13.90 -17.87
N ARG A 5 22.66 13.87 -16.77
CA ARG A 5 22.98 13.04 -15.60
C ARG A 5 22.92 11.55 -15.91
N PHE A 6 21.95 11.14 -16.73
CA PHE A 6 21.85 9.76 -17.19
C PHE A 6 23.08 9.37 -18.03
N THR A 7 23.48 10.22 -18.98
CA THR A 7 24.65 9.94 -19.81
C THR A 7 25.94 9.91 -19.00
N GLU A 8 26.14 10.83 -18.06
CA GLU A 8 27.29 10.79 -17.14
C GLU A 8 27.32 9.48 -16.35
N ARG A 9 26.19 9.10 -15.74
CA ARG A 9 26.12 7.89 -14.94
C ARG A 9 26.30 6.62 -15.78
N ALA A 10 25.75 6.58 -16.98
CA ALA A 10 25.92 5.47 -17.90
C ALA A 10 27.38 5.32 -18.34
N THR A 11 28.07 6.44 -18.61
CA THR A 11 29.51 6.43 -18.94
C THR A 11 30.34 5.95 -17.76
N GLU A 12 30.07 6.40 -16.53
CA GLU A 12 30.73 5.89 -15.33
C GLU A 12 30.56 4.38 -15.16
N LEU A 13 29.33 3.89 -15.30
CA LEU A 13 29.01 2.47 -15.15
C LEU A 13 29.70 1.63 -16.24
N LEU A 14 29.70 2.09 -17.50
CA LEU A 14 30.40 1.41 -18.60
C LEU A 14 31.92 1.40 -18.41
N ALA A 15 32.50 2.47 -17.86
CA ALA A 15 33.92 2.54 -17.58
C ALA A 15 34.36 1.55 -16.49
N ALA A 16 33.46 1.26 -15.53
CA ALA A 16 33.70 0.30 -14.45
C ALA A 16 33.63 -1.18 -14.89
N VAL A 17 33.12 -1.47 -16.09
CA VAL A 17 33.06 -2.82 -16.66
C VAL A 17 34.41 -3.16 -17.35
N PRO A 18 34.98 -4.37 -17.11
CA PRO A 18 36.16 -4.84 -17.83
C PRO A 18 35.98 -4.78 -19.36
N GLU A 19 37.03 -4.41 -20.11
CA GLU A 19 36.90 -4.16 -21.57
C GLU A 19 36.35 -5.36 -22.35
N GLU A 20 36.69 -6.57 -21.95
CA GLU A 20 36.24 -7.83 -22.57
C GLU A 20 34.73 -8.06 -22.41
N GLU A 21 34.11 -7.46 -21.39
CA GLU A 21 32.68 -7.61 -21.05
C GLU A 21 31.85 -6.39 -21.45
N ARG A 22 32.49 -5.34 -21.98
CA ARG A 22 31.78 -4.11 -22.34
C ARG A 22 30.80 -4.36 -23.49
N PRO A 23 29.54 -3.93 -23.35
CA PRO A 23 28.57 -4.05 -24.43
C PRO A 23 29.00 -3.18 -25.62
N THR A 24 28.81 -3.70 -26.83
CA THR A 24 29.08 -2.94 -28.06
C THR A 24 28.16 -1.72 -28.16
N GLN A 25 28.59 -0.68 -28.86
CA GLN A 25 27.77 0.52 -29.08
C GLN A 25 26.41 0.18 -29.72
N THR A 26 26.38 -0.82 -30.61
CA THR A 26 25.15 -1.34 -31.23
C THR A 26 24.22 -1.99 -30.20
N ALA A 27 24.76 -2.79 -29.27
CA ALA A 27 23.98 -3.41 -28.20
C ALA A 27 23.41 -2.36 -27.24
N VAL A 28 24.21 -1.34 -26.88
CA VAL A 28 23.75 -0.21 -26.05
C VAL A 28 22.63 0.56 -26.76
N ALA A 29 22.81 0.89 -28.04
CA ALA A 29 21.78 1.60 -28.81
C ALA A 29 20.49 0.79 -28.97
N ALA A 30 20.57 -0.54 -29.11
CA ALA A 30 19.42 -1.42 -29.15
C ALA A 30 18.69 -1.46 -27.79
N ALA A 31 19.43 -1.62 -26.69
CA ALA A 31 18.87 -1.62 -25.34
C ALA A 31 18.19 -0.29 -25.00
N LEU A 32 18.79 0.85 -25.35
CA LEU A 32 18.19 2.17 -25.15
C LEU A 32 16.90 2.34 -25.96
N ARG A 33 16.89 1.93 -27.24
CA ARG A 33 15.68 1.96 -28.05
C ARG A 33 14.58 1.11 -27.44
N GLN A 34 14.91 -0.10 -26.99
CA GLN A 34 13.96 -1.00 -26.35
C GLN A 34 13.40 -0.40 -25.06
N ALA A 35 14.26 0.13 -24.18
CA ALA A 35 13.85 0.77 -22.93
C ALA A 35 12.94 1.99 -23.16
N VAL A 36 13.20 2.78 -24.21
CA VAL A 36 12.32 3.91 -24.57
C VAL A 36 10.97 3.41 -25.05
N LEU A 37 10.92 2.40 -25.93
CA LEU A 37 9.66 1.82 -26.41
C LEU A 37 8.85 1.20 -25.26
N GLU A 38 9.51 0.52 -24.33
CA GLU A 38 8.88 0.00 -23.11
C GLU A 38 8.36 1.13 -22.24
N ALA A 39 9.12 2.20 -22.02
CA ALA A 39 8.68 3.36 -21.26
C ALA A 39 7.45 4.05 -21.88
N PHE A 40 7.39 4.14 -23.21
CA PHE A 40 6.21 4.65 -23.92
C PHE A 40 5.00 3.73 -23.74
N ARG A 41 5.18 2.41 -23.89
CA ARG A 41 4.10 1.44 -23.67
C ARG A 41 3.58 1.49 -22.23
N SER A 42 4.46 1.51 -21.24
CA SER A 42 4.08 1.65 -19.83
C SER A 42 3.34 2.95 -19.55
N ARG A 43 3.70 4.05 -20.23
CA ARG A 43 2.98 5.32 -20.12
C ARG A 43 1.58 5.23 -20.73
N GLU A 44 1.46 4.64 -21.91
CA GLU A 44 0.15 4.43 -22.56
C GLU A 44 -0.77 3.59 -21.69
N GLU A 45 -0.26 2.47 -21.16
CA GLU A 45 -0.98 1.61 -20.21
C GLU A 45 -1.40 2.37 -18.94
N TYR A 46 -0.50 3.17 -18.37
CA TYR A 46 -0.80 3.99 -17.20
C TYR A 46 -1.91 5.02 -17.49
N VAL A 47 -1.85 5.71 -18.62
CA VAL A 47 -2.87 6.70 -19.01
C VAL A 47 -4.21 6.02 -19.27
N ALA A 48 -4.23 4.89 -19.99
CA ALA A 48 -5.45 4.12 -20.21
C ALA A 48 -6.09 3.71 -18.88
N ARG A 49 -5.28 3.27 -17.91
CA ARG A 49 -5.76 2.92 -16.58
C ARG A 49 -6.35 4.10 -15.81
N MET A 50 -5.74 5.28 -15.90
CA MET A 50 -6.29 6.49 -15.29
C MET A 50 -7.67 6.84 -15.85
N VAL A 51 -7.88 6.63 -17.15
CA VAL A 51 -9.19 6.83 -17.81
C VAL A 51 -10.20 5.79 -17.32
N GLU A 52 -9.83 4.52 -17.18
CA GLU A 52 -10.72 3.48 -16.64
C GLU A 52 -11.19 3.81 -15.21
N VAL A 53 -10.29 4.34 -14.37
CA VAL A 53 -10.63 4.75 -13.00
C VAL A 53 -11.65 5.90 -13.01
N ASP A 54 -11.48 6.89 -13.88
CA ASP A 54 -12.43 7.99 -14.06
C ASP A 54 -13.82 7.48 -14.51
N LEU A 55 -13.84 6.62 -15.53
CA LEU A 55 -15.08 6.00 -16.02
C LEU A 55 -15.79 5.18 -14.94
N LEU A 56 -15.04 4.43 -14.14
CA LEU A 56 -15.59 3.66 -13.01
C LEU A 56 -16.19 4.58 -11.95
N ALA A 57 -15.52 5.69 -11.63
CA ALA A 57 -16.00 6.66 -10.66
C ALA A 57 -17.23 7.45 -11.13
N GLY A 58 -17.31 7.74 -12.43
CA GLY A 58 -18.41 8.48 -13.05
C GLY A 58 -19.66 7.66 -13.39
N ALA A 59 -19.63 6.34 -13.17
CA ALA A 59 -20.75 5.47 -13.54
C ALA A 59 -22.04 5.79 -12.74
N PRO A 60 -23.23 5.76 -13.38
CA PRO A 60 -24.48 6.09 -12.71
C PRO A 60 -24.81 5.10 -11.59
N LYS A 61 -25.45 5.61 -10.52
CA LYS A 61 -25.88 4.83 -9.33
C LYS A 61 -24.73 4.17 -8.56
N GLN A 62 -23.49 4.61 -8.76
CA GLN A 62 -22.38 4.20 -7.91
C GLN A 62 -22.49 4.86 -6.53
N ASN A 63 -22.43 4.03 -5.49
CA ASN A 63 -22.19 4.49 -4.13
C ASN A 63 -20.74 4.17 -3.75
N ALA A 64 -20.27 4.75 -2.63
CA ALA A 64 -18.89 4.58 -2.20
C ALA A 64 -18.48 3.11 -2.01
N THR A 65 -19.41 2.23 -1.64
CA THR A 65 -19.16 0.79 -1.45
C THR A 65 -18.97 0.07 -2.78
N SER A 66 -19.86 0.30 -3.75
CA SER A 66 -19.78 -0.26 -5.09
C SER A 66 -18.51 0.21 -5.82
N LEU A 67 -18.17 1.48 -5.69
CA LEU A 67 -16.92 2.05 -6.23
C LEU A 67 -15.69 1.37 -5.61
N ARG A 68 -15.63 1.26 -4.28
CA ARG A 68 -14.54 0.56 -3.59
C ARG A 68 -14.40 -0.90 -4.04
N LYS A 69 -15.52 -1.61 -4.22
CA LYS A 69 -15.51 -3.00 -4.72
C LYS A 69 -14.96 -3.07 -6.15
N GLY A 70 -15.40 -2.17 -7.03
CA GLY A 70 -14.89 -2.07 -8.41
C GLY A 70 -13.39 -1.81 -8.46
N ILE A 71 -12.91 -0.84 -7.66
CA ILE A 71 -11.48 -0.53 -7.56
C ILE A 71 -10.69 -1.75 -7.05
N ARG A 72 -11.18 -2.46 -6.03
CA ARG A 72 -10.51 -3.66 -5.51
C ARG A 72 -10.43 -4.78 -6.54
N ALA A 73 -11.48 -5.01 -7.32
CA ALA A 73 -11.46 -5.99 -8.41
C ALA A 73 -10.43 -5.59 -9.48
N ALA A 74 -10.44 -4.33 -9.87
CA ALA A 74 -9.52 -3.80 -10.86
C ALA A 74 -8.05 -3.92 -10.39
N LEU A 75 -7.75 -3.60 -9.13
CA LEU A 75 -6.40 -3.79 -8.56
C LEU A 75 -5.97 -5.25 -8.58
N LEU A 76 -6.87 -6.17 -8.24
CA LEU A 76 -6.57 -7.60 -8.26
C LEU A 76 -6.23 -8.09 -9.67
N ASP A 77 -6.99 -7.66 -10.69
CA ASP A 77 -6.72 -7.98 -12.10
C ASP A 77 -5.35 -7.46 -12.57
N GLN A 78 -4.85 -6.40 -11.93
CA GLN A 78 -3.51 -5.86 -12.18
C GLN A 78 -2.41 -6.50 -11.33
N GLY A 79 -2.71 -7.57 -10.61
CA GLY A 79 -1.74 -8.22 -9.75
C GLY A 79 -1.48 -7.49 -8.43
N VAL A 80 -2.36 -6.57 -8.00
CA VAL A 80 -2.24 -5.88 -6.70
C VAL A 80 -3.29 -6.41 -5.73
N ARG A 81 -2.84 -7.03 -4.64
CA ARG A 81 -3.71 -7.52 -3.57
C ARG A 81 -3.87 -6.47 -2.48
N CYS A 82 -5.11 -6.24 -2.07
CA CYS A 82 -5.47 -5.41 -0.91
C CYS A 82 -5.56 -6.30 0.35
N VAL A 83 -4.90 -5.90 1.43
CA VAL A 83 -4.91 -6.60 2.73
C VAL A 83 -5.56 -5.67 3.75
N ASP A 84 -6.77 -6.01 4.19
CA ASP A 84 -7.61 -5.18 5.05
C ASP A 84 -7.74 -5.69 6.49
N ALA A 85 -7.16 -6.84 6.79
CA ALA A 85 -6.97 -7.35 8.15
C ALA A 85 -5.50 -7.74 8.33
N PRO A 86 -4.88 -7.44 9.49
CA PRO A 86 -3.48 -7.77 9.75
C PRO A 86 -3.28 -9.23 10.17
N ASP A 87 -4.35 -10.02 10.30
CA ASP A 87 -4.31 -11.39 10.80
C ASP A 87 -3.38 -12.28 9.96
N GLY A 88 -2.29 -12.73 10.57
CA GLY A 88 -1.25 -13.54 9.90
C GLY A 88 -0.30 -12.76 8.98
N GLU A 89 -0.53 -11.46 8.77
CA GLU A 89 0.24 -10.61 7.87
C GLU A 89 0.64 -9.26 8.52
N HIS A 90 0.83 -9.23 9.84
CA HIS A 90 1.18 -8.00 10.60
C HIS A 90 2.41 -7.25 10.05
N GLY A 91 3.34 -7.95 9.40
CA GLY A 91 4.52 -7.35 8.78
C GLY A 91 4.24 -6.41 7.60
N LEU A 92 3.00 -6.39 7.09
CA LEU A 92 2.56 -5.47 6.02
C LEU A 92 2.07 -4.12 6.54
N PHE A 93 1.99 -3.95 7.86
CA PHE A 93 1.37 -2.80 8.50
C PHE A 93 2.36 -2.04 9.39
N VAL A 94 2.12 -0.74 9.52
CA VAL A 94 2.82 0.13 10.47
C VAL A 94 1.83 0.71 11.47
N VAL A 95 2.22 0.75 12.75
CA VAL A 95 1.45 1.41 13.80
C VAL A 95 1.78 2.90 13.75
N VAL A 96 0.76 3.74 13.58
CA VAL A 96 0.96 5.19 13.43
C VAL A 96 0.52 6.00 14.65
N GLU A 97 -0.36 5.46 15.49
CA GLU A 97 -0.84 6.14 16.70
C GLU A 97 -1.43 5.16 17.74
N GLY A 98 -1.61 5.66 18.97
CA GLY A 98 -2.19 4.93 20.12
C GLY A 98 -1.18 4.16 20.97
N ASP A 99 -1.64 3.69 22.13
CA ASP A 99 -0.81 3.10 23.19
C ASP A 99 -1.31 1.74 23.74
N GLY A 100 -2.55 1.34 23.46
CA GLY A 100 -3.07 0.05 23.92
C GLY A 100 -2.66 -1.18 23.09
N GLU A 101 -3.22 -2.35 23.45
CA GLU A 101 -2.80 -3.65 22.89
C GLU A 101 -3.65 -4.13 21.71
N ALA A 102 -4.88 -3.62 21.57
CA ALA A 102 -5.74 -3.94 20.44
C ALA A 102 -5.42 -3.06 19.23
N PHE A 103 -5.62 -3.56 18.01
CA PHE A 103 -5.37 -2.81 16.78
C PHE A 103 -6.65 -2.53 16.00
N GLU A 104 -6.73 -1.33 15.43
CA GLU A 104 -7.71 -0.93 14.43
C GLU A 104 -7.01 -0.62 13.12
N VAL A 105 -7.52 -1.14 12.00
CA VAL A 105 -7.01 -0.84 10.66
C VAL A 105 -7.54 0.52 10.21
N LEU A 106 -6.65 1.51 10.11
CA LEU A 106 -6.97 2.83 9.54
C LEU A 106 -6.89 2.82 8.01
N ARG A 107 -5.95 2.02 7.45
CA ARG A 107 -5.74 1.89 6.01
C ARG A 107 -5.27 0.48 5.66
N PRO A 108 -5.78 -0.13 4.58
CA PRO A 108 -5.28 -1.42 4.11
C PRO A 108 -3.84 -1.33 3.58
N ALA A 109 -3.14 -2.45 3.58
CA ALA A 109 -1.89 -2.62 2.86
C ALA A 109 -2.15 -3.06 1.41
N TYR A 110 -1.18 -2.81 0.53
CA TYR A 110 -1.21 -3.24 -0.87
C TYR A 110 0.08 -3.97 -1.21
N VAL A 111 -0.05 -5.14 -1.83
CA VAL A 111 1.05 -6.05 -2.15
C VAL A 111 1.02 -6.40 -3.63
N ASP A 112 2.17 -6.35 -4.28
CA ASP A 112 2.37 -6.85 -5.63
C ASP A 112 2.41 -8.38 -5.59
N GLN A 113 1.49 -9.03 -6.30
CA GLN A 113 1.34 -10.49 -6.33
C GLN A 113 2.48 -11.18 -7.10
N ALA A 114 3.11 -10.51 -8.07
CA ALA A 114 4.20 -11.08 -8.83
C ALA A 114 5.49 -11.14 -8.01
N THR A 115 5.75 -10.12 -7.19
CA THR A 115 7.00 -10.00 -6.43
C THR A 115 6.85 -10.30 -4.94
N GLY A 116 5.62 -10.34 -4.42
CA GLY A 116 5.33 -10.42 -2.98
C GLY A 116 5.70 -9.15 -2.22
N LYS A 117 6.12 -8.07 -2.90
CA LYS A 117 6.61 -6.86 -2.26
C LYS A 117 5.48 -5.91 -1.91
N LEU A 118 5.68 -5.19 -0.82
CA LEU A 118 4.78 -4.13 -0.37
C LEU A 118 4.80 -2.98 -1.39
N VAL A 119 3.63 -2.67 -1.95
CA VAL A 119 3.39 -1.48 -2.77
C VAL A 119 3.08 -0.29 -1.86
N LEU A 120 2.27 -0.53 -0.82
CA LEU A 120 1.95 0.46 0.20
C LEU A 120 1.70 -0.24 1.54
N ALA A 121 2.36 0.26 2.60
CA ALA A 121 2.12 -0.22 3.95
C ALA A 121 0.72 0.13 4.45
N GLY A 122 0.07 -0.83 5.09
CA GLY A 122 -1.16 -0.58 5.83
C GLY A 122 -0.88 0.21 7.10
N GLN A 123 -1.90 0.85 7.64
CA GLN A 123 -1.78 1.67 8.85
C GLN A 123 -2.71 1.15 9.93
N LEU A 124 -2.16 0.99 11.13
CA LEU A 124 -2.88 0.58 12.32
C LEU A 124 -2.85 1.69 13.37
N ARG A 125 -3.94 1.80 14.13
CA ARG A 125 -3.98 2.49 15.41
C ARG A 125 -4.08 1.48 16.54
N ARG A 126 -3.37 1.72 17.63
CA ARG A 126 -3.59 1.01 18.90
C ARG A 126 -4.80 1.59 19.62
N LEU A 127 -5.72 0.71 20.02
CA LEU A 127 -6.90 1.06 20.80
C LEU A 127 -6.59 0.94 22.29
N PRO A 128 -6.97 1.93 23.12
CA PRO A 128 -6.85 1.80 24.56
C PRO A 128 -7.61 0.58 25.06
N ALA A 129 -7.12 -0.03 26.14
CA ALA A 129 -7.81 -1.15 26.76
C ALA A 129 -9.23 -0.70 27.13
N PRO A 130 -10.27 -1.51 26.90
CA PRO A 130 -11.60 -1.20 27.43
C PRO A 130 -11.45 -1.10 28.94
N ASP A 131 -11.77 0.06 29.51
CA ASP A 131 -11.69 0.30 30.96
C ASP A 131 -12.45 -0.82 31.67
N GLY A 132 -11.69 -1.74 32.27
CA GLY A 132 -12.22 -2.82 33.06
C GLY A 132 -12.81 -2.22 34.33
N ALA A 133 -14.13 -2.33 34.45
CA ALA A 133 -14.91 -2.34 35.68
C ALA A 133 -14.37 -1.41 36.79
N GLY A 134 -14.91 -0.20 36.84
CA GLY A 134 -14.89 0.60 38.06
C GLY A 134 -15.30 -0.28 39.24
N ASP A 135 -14.36 -0.43 40.15
CA ASP A 135 -14.47 -1.06 41.45
C ASP A 135 -15.65 -0.42 42.21
N SER A 136 -16.85 -1.00 42.10
CA SER A 136 -17.97 -0.66 42.97
C SER A 136 -17.80 -1.42 44.30
N ALA A 137 -16.71 -1.10 44.99
CA ALA A 137 -16.60 -1.25 46.43
C ALA A 137 -17.58 -0.26 47.10
N GLY A 138 -18.85 -0.62 47.10
CA GLY A 138 -19.94 0.07 47.79
C GLY A 138 -20.50 -0.81 48.90
N GLY A 139 -19.64 -1.22 49.83
CA GLY A 139 -20.10 -1.74 51.12
C GLY A 139 -20.77 -0.60 51.90
N SER A 140 -22.08 -0.69 52.07
CA SER A 140 -22.82 0.04 53.09
C SER A 140 -23.92 -0.87 53.61
N ASP A 141 -23.49 -1.76 54.50
CA ASP A 141 -24.31 -2.37 55.52
C ASP A 141 -24.91 -1.26 56.39
N ALA A 142 -26.22 -1.07 56.33
CA ALA A 142 -26.98 -0.29 57.29
C ALA A 142 -28.38 -0.91 57.41
N ALA A 143 -28.45 -1.90 58.27
CA ALA A 143 -29.66 -2.34 58.93
C ALA A 143 -30.39 -1.13 59.54
N ASN A 144 -31.70 -1.05 59.34
CA ASN A 144 -32.61 -0.48 60.33
C ASN A 144 -34.01 -1.04 60.12
N GLY A 145 -34.36 -2.01 60.98
CA GLY A 145 -35.73 -2.32 61.32
C GLY A 145 -36.02 -1.77 62.71
N GLU A 146 -37.11 -1.01 62.81
CA GLU A 146 -37.96 -0.75 63.99
C GLU A 146 -39.06 0.18 63.44
N GLY A 147 -40.36 -0.10 63.51
CA GLY A 147 -41.11 -0.70 64.61
C GLY A 147 -41.74 0.43 65.41
N VAL A 148 -42.98 0.80 65.07
CA VAL A 148 -44.13 1.28 65.90
C VAL A 148 -45.23 1.77 64.97
#